data_AF-A0A929F6D0-F1
#
_entry.id   AF-A0A929F6D0-F1
#
_cell.length_a   1.000
_cell.length_b   1.000
_cell.length_c   1.000
_cell.angle_alpha   90.00
_cell.angle_beta   90.00
_cell.angle_gamma   90.00
#
_symmetry.space_group_name_H-M   'P 1'
#
loop_
_entity.id
_entity.type
_entity.pdbx_description
1 polymer ?
#
loop_
_entity_poly.entity_id
_entity_poly.type
_entity_poly.pdbx_seq_one_letter_code
_entity_poly.pdbx_strand_id
1 'polypeptide(L)' 'MDLREKVIQALKGIIDPGTTMDVVSMGLIKNLNVREDGEVSLDFQPSSNVCPLVLTLALKIQNSL' A
#
# COMPACT_ATOMS: atom_id res chain seq x y z
N MET A 1 -10.15 -17.06 2.15
CA MET A 1 -9.24 -15.91 1.99
C MET A 1 -8.84 -15.45 3.37
N ASP A 2 -7.55 -15.57 3.64
CA ASP A 2 -6.94 -15.08 4.88
C ASP A 2 -6.95 -13.53 4.91
N LEU A 3 -6.90 -12.92 6.10
CA LEU A 3 -6.88 -11.47 6.26
C LEU A 3 -5.69 -10.85 5.51
N ARG A 4 -4.53 -11.52 5.58
CA ARG A 4 -3.33 -11.10 4.85
C ARG A 4 -3.55 -11.05 3.35
N GLU A 5 -4.23 -12.04 2.78
CA GLU A 5 -4.56 -12.05 1.34
C GLU A 5 -5.48 -10.89 0.97
N LYS A 6 -6.50 -10.60 1.78
CA LYS A 6 -7.41 -9.48 1.55
C LYS A 6 -6.67 -8.13 1.54
N VAL A 7 -5.78 -7.93 2.50
CA VAL A 7 -4.93 -6.73 2.58
C VAL A 7 -4.04 -6.60 1.34
N ILE A 8 -3.38 -7.67 0.92
CA ILE A 8 -2.54 -7.64 -0.29
C ILE A 8 -3.36 -7.33 -1.54
N GLN A 9 -4.56 -7.91 -1.67
CA GLN A 9 -5.46 -7.64 -2.80
C GLN A 9 -5.94 -6.18 -2.81
N ALA A 10 -6.30 -5.63 -1.64
CA ALA A 10 -6.67 -4.22 -1.51
C ALA A 10 -5.52 -3.29 -1.93
N LEU A 11 -4.29 -3.57 -1.46
CA LEU A 11 -3.11 -2.79 -1.83
C LEU A 11 -2.77 -2.90 -3.33
N LYS A 12 -2.95 -4.07 -3.95
CA LYS A 12 -2.79 -4.25 -5.41
C LYS A 12 -3.80 -3.46 -6.24
N GLY A 13 -4.96 -3.10 -5.66
CA GLY A 13 -5.93 -2.23 -6.32
C GLY A 13 -5.50 -0.76 -6.39
N ILE A 14 -4.46 -0.37 -5.64
CA ILE A 14 -3.99 1.00 -5.58
C ILE A 14 -2.91 1.21 -6.65
N ILE A 15 -3.28 1.90 -7.71
CA ILE A 15 -2.41 2.23 -8.85
C ILE A 15 -1.77 3.61 -8.65
N ASP A 16 -0.45 3.67 -8.85
CA ASP A 16 0.27 4.93 -8.99
C ASP A 16 0.04 5.51 -10.39
N PRO A 17 -0.61 6.68 -10.54
CA PRO A 17 -0.93 7.23 -11.85
C PRO A 17 0.31 7.68 -12.63
N GLY A 18 1.46 7.88 -11.97
CA GLY A 18 2.71 8.22 -12.64
C GLY A 18 3.33 7.07 -13.42
N THR A 19 3.21 5.85 -12.90
CA THR A 19 3.83 4.64 -13.48
C THR A 19 2.84 3.64 -14.04
N THR A 20 1.54 3.79 -13.75
CA THR A 20 0.44 2.85 -14.07
C THR A 20 0.59 1.47 -13.44
N MET A 21 1.49 1.33 -12.47
CA MET A 21 1.73 0.10 -11.71
C MET A 21 1.09 0.18 -10.33
N ASP A 22 0.78 -0.98 -9.74
CA ASP A 22 0.29 -1.03 -8.37
C ASP A 22 1.43 -0.88 -7.34
N VAL A 23 1.10 -0.32 -6.19
CA VAL A 23 2.06 -0.01 -5.12
C VAL A 23 2.78 -1.24 -4.56
N VAL A 24 2.18 -2.44 -4.69
CA VAL A 24 2.79 -3.71 -4.24
C VAL A 24 3.81 -4.19 -5.27
N SER A 25 3.47 -4.21 -6.56
CA SER A 25 4.38 -4.58 -7.65
C SER A 25 5.55 -3.61 -7.79
N MET A 26 5.34 -2.33 -7.49
CA MET A 26 6.41 -1.33 -7.40
C MET A 26 7.30 -1.52 -6.16
N GLY A 27 6.90 -2.36 -5.20
CA GLY A 27 7.64 -2.60 -3.97
C GLY A 27 7.66 -1.41 -3.00
N LEU A 28 6.67 -0.52 -3.07
CA LEU A 28 6.55 0.66 -2.20
C LEU A 28 6.07 0.30 -0.78
N ILE A 29 5.47 -0.88 -0.61
CA ILE A 29 5.02 -1.40 0.68
C ILE A 29 6.13 -2.25 1.30
N LYS A 30 6.59 -1.85 2.49
CA LYS A 30 7.58 -2.55 3.30
C LYS A 30 6.97 -2.98 4.64
N ASN A 31 7.60 -3.97 5.28
CA ASN A 31 7.26 -4.40 6.65
C ASN A 31 5.76 -4.65 6.90
N LEU A 32 5.05 -5.23 5.92
CA LEU A 32 3.61 -5.53 6.06
C LEU A 32 3.39 -6.60 7.13
N ASN A 33 2.87 -6.17 8.27
CA ASN A 33 2.46 -6.99 9.39
C ASN A 33 0.94 -6.98 9.51
N VAL A 34 0.36 -8.18 9.58
CA VAL A 34 -1.08 -8.39 9.73
C VAL A 34 -1.23 -9.26 10.96
N ARG A 35 -1.73 -8.68 12.05
CA ARG A 35 -1.91 -9.35 13.34
C ARG A 35 -3.25 -10.08 13.38
N GLU A 36 -3.33 -11.11 14.22
CA GLU A 36 -4.54 -11.93 14.37
C GLU A 36 -5.73 -11.15 14.95
N ASP A 37 -5.47 -10.05 15.67
CA ASP A 37 -6.47 -9.12 16.20
C ASP A 37 -7.06 -8.17 15.14
N GLY A 38 -6.61 -8.27 13.89
CA GLY A 38 -7.06 -7.45 12.78
C GLY A 38 -6.24 -6.18 12.55
N GLU A 39 -5.22 -5.92 13.38
CA GLU A 39 -4.35 -4.77 13.19
C GLU A 39 -3.40 -4.97 12.00
N VAL A 40 -3.40 -4.01 11.08
CA VAL A 40 -2.53 -3.99 9.90
C VAL A 40 -1.56 -2.82 10.03
N SER A 41 -0.27 -3.13 10.00
CA SER A 41 0.81 -2.13 9.96
C SER A 41 1.71 -2.36 8.75
N LEU A 42 2.14 -1.27 8.13
CA LEU A 42 3.02 -1.28 6.97
C LEU A 42 3.82 0.01 6.91
N ASP A 43 4.98 -0.06 6.28
CA ASP A 43 5.80 1.10 5.93
C ASP A 43 5.59 1.43 4.46
N PHE A 44 5.10 2.63 4.16
CA PHE A 44 5.00 3.13 2.80
C PHE A 44 6.23 3.97 2.45
N GLN A 45 7.05 3.44 1.55
CA GLN A 45 8.24 4.10 1.05
C GLN A 45 8.05 4.49 -0.42
N PRO A 46 7.90 5.78 -0.75
CA PRO A 46 7.75 6.22 -2.13
C PRO A 46 9.06 6.07 -2.91
N SER A 47 8.94 5.97 -4.23
CA SER A 47 10.08 5.86 -5.15
C SER A 47 10.95 7.13 -5.18
N SER A 48 10.42 8.27 -4.75
CA SER A 48 11.14 9.54 -4.67
C SER A 48 10.52 10.47 -3.62
N ASN A 49 11.38 11.21 -2.92
CA ASN A 49 11.00 12.20 -1.90
C ASN A 49 10.27 13.43 -2.47
N VAL A 50 10.34 13.65 -3.79
CA VAL A 50 9.72 14.79 -4.48
C VAL A 50 8.46 14.41 -5.25
N CYS A 51 7.95 13.19 -5.10
CA CYS A 51 6.72 12.80 -5.79
C CYS A 51 5.52 13.56 -5.19
N PRO A 52 4.77 14.37 -5.98
CA PRO A 52 3.64 15.15 -5.47
C PRO A 52 2.45 14.28 -5.06
N LEU A 53 2.46 13.00 -5.44
CA LEU A 53 1.37 12.04 -5.21
C LEU A 53 1.55 11.21 -3.95
N VAL A 54 2.66 11.36 -3.22
CA VAL A 54 2.99 10.56 -2.03
C VAL A 54 1.87 10.65 -0.99
N LEU A 55 1.41 11.87 -0.68
CA LEU A 55 0.36 12.08 0.29
C LEU A 55 -0.96 11.43 -0.17
N THR A 56 -1.34 11.62 -1.43
CA THR A 56 -2.55 11.05 -1.99
C THR A 56 -2.54 9.52 -1.99
N LEU A 57 -1.39 8.91 -2.32
CA LEU A 57 -1.21 7.45 -2.27
C LEU A 57 -1.25 6.92 -0.84
N ALA A 58 -0.58 7.59 0.10
CA ALA A 58 -0.62 7.21 1.51
C ALA A 58 -2.05 7.25 2.07
N LEU A 59 -2.82 8.30 1.76
CA LEU A 59 -4.22 8.41 2.16
C LEU A 59 -5.11 7.34 1.50
N LYS A 60 -4.87 7.00 0.22
CA LYS A 60 -5.59 5.90 -0.43
C LYS A 60 -5.32 4.56 0.24
N ILE A 61 -4.06 4.30 0.61
CA ILE A 61 -3.69 3.09 1.34
C ILE A 61 -4.43 3.04 2.67
N GLN A 62 -4.39 4.11 3.45
CA GLN A 62 -5.06 4.18 4.74
C GLN A 62 -6.58 3.99 4.64
N ASN A 63 -7.22 4.53 3.62
CA ASN A 63 -8.68 4.40 3.43
C ASN A 63 -9.11 3.04 2.85
N SER A 64 -8.17 2.25 2.30
CA SER A 64 -8.48 0.95 1.68
C SER A 64 -8.31 -0.24 2.63
N LEU A 65 -7.80 0.02 3.84
CA LEU A 65 -7.55 -0.96 4.90
C LEU A 65 -8.49 -0.69 6.06
#